data_AF-A0A530Y8T4-F1
#
_entry.id   AF-A0A530Y8T4-F1
#
_cell.length_a   1.000
_cell.length_b   1.000
_cell.length_c   1.000
_cell.angle_alpha   90.00
_cell.angle_beta   90.00
_cell.angle_gamma   90.00
#
_symmetry.space_group_name_H-M   'P 1'
#
loop_
_entity.id
_entity.type
_entity.pdbx_description
1 polymer ?
#
loop_
_entity_poly.entity_id
_entity_poly.type
_entity_poly.pdbx_seq_one_letter_code
_entity_poly.pdbx_strand_id
1 'polypeptide(L)'
;MSYPAAASERSSQARRQNALSLLFFLCAALAFLLRFTVSPQIMNMVVDYTADGGSFYEKLHVGTYAIFLLLPIVLFSRPFLLQGDEIGIFKALLLYSAVIFALVPYLFITGRAGSSGFI
;
A
#
# COMPACT_ATOMS: atom_id res chain seq x y z
N MET A 1 43.66 -11.05 -12.25
CA MET A 1 43.16 -11.09 -10.86
C MET A 1 42.47 -9.75 -10.61
N SER A 2 41.17 -9.67 -10.88
CA SER A 2 40.41 -8.40 -10.97
C SER A 2 39.24 -8.43 -9.97
N TYR A 3 39.56 -8.29 -8.68
CA TYR A 3 38.60 -8.37 -7.56
C TYR A 3 38.11 -7.03 -6.95
N PRO A 4 38.66 -5.82 -7.22
CA PRO A 4 38.22 -4.61 -6.52
C PRO A 4 36.94 -3.98 -7.09
N ALA A 5 36.68 -4.10 -8.40
CA ALA A 5 35.52 -3.48 -9.06
C ALA A 5 34.19 -4.12 -8.62
N ALA A 6 34.12 -5.46 -8.63
CA ALA A 6 32.91 -6.20 -8.26
C ALA A 6 32.53 -6.03 -6.78
N ALA A 7 33.50 -5.82 -5.89
CA ALA A 7 33.25 -5.56 -4.47
C ALA A 7 32.69 -4.15 -4.24
N SER A 8 33.20 -3.16 -4.98
CA SER A 8 32.71 -1.77 -4.93
C SER A 8 31.26 -1.65 -5.43
N GLU A 9 30.94 -2.30 -6.55
CA GLU A 9 29.58 -2.31 -7.11
C GLU A 9 28.56 -2.91 -6.14
N ARG A 10 28.86 -4.06 -5.52
CA ARG A 10 27.98 -4.68 -4.51
C ARG A 10 27.74 -3.77 -3.32
N SER A 11 28.76 -3.08 -2.82
CA SER A 11 28.64 -2.14 -1.71
C SER A 11 27.72 -0.96 -2.06
N SER A 12 27.86 -0.41 -3.27
CA SER A 12 27.02 0.69 -3.76
C SER A 12 25.55 0.28 -3.91
N GLN A 13 25.31 -0.94 -4.42
CA GLN A 13 23.96 -1.49 -4.59
C GLN A 13 23.28 -1.76 -3.24
N ALA A 14 24.00 -2.31 -2.27
CA ALA A 14 23.51 -2.53 -0.91
C ALA A 14 23.16 -1.19 -0.22
N ARG A 15 24.01 -0.16 -0.38
CA ARG A 15 23.75 1.19 0.15
C ARG A 15 22.49 1.80 -0.46
N ARG A 16 22.32 1.69 -1.78
CA ARG A 16 21.13 2.17 -2.49
C ARG A 16 19.86 1.45 -2.03
N GLN A 17 19.91 0.12 -1.88
CA GLN A 17 18.79 -0.67 -1.36
C GLN A 17 18.41 -0.26 0.07
N ASN A 18 19.40 -0.05 0.95
CA ASN A 18 19.17 0.43 2.31
C ASN A 18 18.56 1.84 2.34
N ALA A 19 19.07 2.75 1.51
CA ALA A 19 18.52 4.11 1.41
C ALA A 19 17.06 4.10 0.93
N LEU A 20 16.74 3.28 -0.08
CA LEU A 20 15.36 3.08 -0.53
C LEU A 20 14.49 2.44 0.57
N SER A 21 15.06 1.59 1.44
CA SER A 21 14.28 0.91 2.50
C SER A 21 13.84 1.92 3.53
N LEU A 22 14.79 2.75 3.95
CA LEU A 22 14.57 3.83 4.90
C LEU A 22 13.61 4.87 4.33
N LEU A 23 13.75 5.22 3.05
CA LEU A 23 12.82 6.13 2.38
C LEU A 23 11.39 5.57 2.36
N PHE A 24 11.19 4.32 1.92
CA PHE A 24 9.85 3.71 1.91
C PHE A 24 9.29 3.54 3.31
N PHE A 25 10.11 3.20 4.29
CA PHE A 25 9.70 3.15 5.69
C PHE A 25 9.21 4.51 6.19
N LEU A 26 9.95 5.59 5.93
CA LEU A 26 9.54 6.95 6.30
C LEU A 26 8.28 7.38 5.56
N CYS A 27 8.14 7.08 4.27
CA CYS A 27 6.92 7.35 3.51
C CYS A 27 5.73 6.58 4.09
N ALA A 28 5.91 5.32 4.48
CA ALA A 28 4.86 4.52 5.10
C ALA A 28 4.47 5.09 6.46
N ALA A 29 5.45 5.42 7.31
CA ALA A 29 5.22 6.06 8.60
C ALA A 29 4.45 7.38 8.42
N LEU A 30 4.84 8.22 7.46
CA LEU A 30 4.13 9.45 7.13
C LEU A 30 2.69 9.19 6.67
N ALA A 31 2.46 8.22 5.78
CA ALA A 31 1.14 7.88 5.29
C ALA A 31 0.21 7.39 6.43
N PHE A 32 0.74 6.59 7.35
CA PHE A 32 0.01 6.19 8.56
C PHE A 32 -0.24 7.35 9.50
N LEU A 33 0.75 8.21 9.73
CA LEU A 33 0.55 9.43 10.52
C LEU A 33 -0.57 10.28 9.92
N LEU A 34 -0.54 10.55 8.62
CA LEU A 34 -1.64 11.26 7.94
C LEU A 34 -2.99 10.59 8.15
N ARG A 35 -3.06 9.25 8.10
CA ARG A 35 -4.31 8.50 8.33
C ARG A 35 -4.84 8.63 9.76
N PHE A 36 -3.98 8.80 10.75
CA PHE A 36 -4.38 8.84 12.17
C PHE A 36 -4.43 10.25 12.78
N THR A 37 -3.69 11.21 12.23
CA THR A 37 -3.59 12.56 12.81
C THR A 37 -4.43 13.60 12.08
N VAL A 38 -4.71 13.41 10.78
CA VAL A 38 -5.60 14.32 10.07
C VAL A 38 -7.02 14.06 10.55
N SER A 39 -7.65 15.09 11.09
CA SER A 39 -9.01 14.98 11.62
C SER A 39 -10.06 15.13 10.51
N PRO A 40 -11.27 14.58 10.70
CA PRO A 40 -12.38 14.78 9.78
C PRO A 40 -12.71 16.25 9.51
N GLN A 41 -12.51 17.14 10.49
CA GLN A 41 -12.77 18.57 10.35
C GLN A 41 -11.83 19.21 9.32
N ILE A 42 -10.54 18.84 9.32
CA ILE A 42 -9.57 19.33 8.35
C ILE A 42 -9.95 18.85 6.95
N MET A 43 -10.35 17.58 6.82
CA MET A 43 -10.80 17.05 5.54
C MET A 43 -12.04 17.76 5.01
N ASN A 44 -13.02 18.03 5.88
CA ASN A 44 -14.23 18.78 5.57
C ASN A 44 -13.98 20.22 5.07
N MET A 45 -12.78 20.79 5.26
CA MET A 45 -12.44 22.10 4.69
C MET A 45 -12.12 22.04 3.19
N VAL A 46 -11.80 20.86 2.66
CA VAL A 46 -11.38 20.66 1.27
C VAL A 46 -12.40 19.83 0.49
N VAL A 47 -13.02 18.85 1.15
CA VAL A 47 -13.97 17.91 0.54
C VAL A 47 -15.05 17.54 1.55
N ASP A 48 -16.29 17.31 1.11
CA ASP A 48 -17.41 16.92 1.97
C ASP A 48 -17.28 15.49 2.54
N TYR A 49 -16.26 15.27 3.36
CA TYR A 49 -15.84 13.98 3.89
C TYR A 49 -16.89 13.34 4.82
N THR A 50 -17.54 14.13 5.67
CA THR A 50 -18.55 13.62 6.62
C THR A 50 -20.00 13.91 6.23
N ALA A 51 -20.26 14.55 5.10
CA ALA A 51 -21.64 14.83 4.68
C ALA A 51 -22.40 13.53 4.41
N ASP A 52 -23.72 13.51 4.63
CA ASP A 52 -24.56 12.38 4.24
C ASP A 52 -24.81 12.44 2.72
N GLY A 53 -24.39 11.39 2.01
CA GLY A 53 -24.39 11.36 0.54
C GLY A 53 -23.14 11.97 -0.09
N GLY A 54 -23.07 11.97 -1.42
CA GLY A 54 -21.86 12.31 -2.18
C GLY A 54 -21.19 11.09 -2.80
N SER A 55 -20.09 11.32 -3.50
CA SER A 55 -19.37 10.27 -4.19
C SER A 55 -18.52 9.42 -3.22
N PHE A 56 -18.30 8.14 -3.55
CA PHE A 56 -17.54 7.23 -2.69
C PHE A 56 -16.11 7.72 -2.43
N TYR A 57 -15.47 8.35 -3.42
CA TYR A 57 -14.11 8.84 -3.28
C TYR A 57 -14.01 10.00 -2.27
N GLU A 58 -15.05 10.81 -2.09
CA GLU A 58 -15.05 11.88 -1.09
C GLU A 58 -15.08 11.33 0.35
N LYS A 59 -15.53 10.09 0.54
CA LYS A 59 -15.65 9.43 1.86
C LYS A 59 -14.39 8.67 2.27
N LEU A 60 -13.38 8.59 1.40
CA LEU A 60 -12.11 7.95 1.74
C LEU A 60 -11.16 8.97 2.37
N HIS A 61 -10.52 8.56 3.46
CA HIS A 61 -9.57 9.42 4.15
C HIS A 61 -8.35 9.72 3.29
N VAL A 62 -7.81 10.94 3.37
CA VAL A 62 -6.60 11.34 2.61
C VAL A 62 -5.42 10.39 2.85
N GLY A 63 -5.21 9.98 4.10
CA GLY A 63 -4.17 9.00 4.44
C GLY A 63 -4.37 7.63 3.80
N THR A 64 -5.61 7.22 3.50
CA THR A 64 -5.88 5.97 2.78
C THR A 64 -5.37 6.05 1.35
N TYR A 65 -5.58 7.18 0.66
CA TYR A 65 -5.01 7.38 -0.67
C TYR A 65 -3.49 7.33 -0.66
N ALA A 66 -2.84 7.93 0.34
CA ALA A 66 -1.39 7.87 0.49
C ALA A 66 -0.89 6.41 0.65
N ILE A 67 -1.56 5.60 1.47
CA ILE A 67 -1.22 4.19 1.66
C ILE A 67 -1.43 3.39 0.37
N PHE A 68 -2.59 3.54 -0.28
CA PHE A 68 -2.91 2.83 -1.50
C PHE A 68 -1.99 3.18 -2.67
N LEU A 69 -1.51 4.43 -2.74
CA LEU A 69 -0.56 4.86 -3.76
C LEU A 69 0.87 4.39 -3.46
N LEU A 70 1.27 4.40 -2.18
CA LEU A 70 2.60 3.94 -1.78
C LEU A 70 2.79 2.43 -1.99
N LEU A 71 1.75 1.63 -1.73
CA LEU A 71 1.80 0.18 -1.85
C LEU A 71 2.32 -0.31 -3.21
N PRO A 72 1.72 0.03 -4.38
CA PRO A 72 2.23 -0.41 -5.67
C PRO A 72 3.63 0.15 -5.94
N ILE A 73 3.92 1.39 -5.55
CA ILE A 73 5.27 1.98 -5.74
C ILE A 73 6.31 1.11 -5.03
N VAL A 74 6.08 0.71 -3.79
CA VAL A 74 6.99 -0.13 -3.02
C VAL A 74 7.10 -1.53 -3.65
N LEU A 75 5.97 -2.14 -4.00
CA LEU A 75 5.93 -3.47 -4.61
C LEU A 75 6.70 -3.51 -5.94
N PHE A 76 6.55 -2.51 -6.81
CA PHE A 76 7.21 -2.48 -8.12
C PHE A 76 8.65 -1.96 -8.06
N SER A 77 9.06 -1.29 -6.98
CA SER A 77 10.42 -0.76 -6.84
C SER A 77 11.47 -1.81 -6.46
N ARG A 78 11.07 -3.03 -6.07
CA ARG A 78 12.00 -4.09 -5.68
C ARG A 78 11.65 -5.45 -6.28
N PRO A 79 12.64 -6.21 -6.75
CA PRO A 79 12.41 -7.61 -7.05
C PRO A 79 12.14 -8.38 -5.75
N PHE A 80 10.99 -9.03 -5.65
CA PHE A 80 10.70 -10.01 -4.60
C PHE A 80 11.49 -11.28 -4.90
N LEU A 81 12.58 -11.51 -4.16
CA LEU A 81 13.31 -12.77 -4.20
C LEU A 81 12.59 -13.77 -3.31
N LEU A 82 11.59 -14.45 -3.87
CA LEU A 82 10.88 -15.53 -3.18
C LEU A 82 11.76 -16.79 -3.17
N GLN A 83 12.04 -17.36 -2.00
CA GLN A 83 12.84 -18.59 -1.89
C GLN A 83 12.02 -19.75 -1.30
N GLY A 84 12.07 -20.91 -1.97
CA GLY A 84 11.51 -22.16 -1.46
C GLY A 84 10.03 -22.06 -1.08
N ASP A 85 9.75 -22.29 0.20
CA ASP A 85 8.39 -22.39 0.77
C ASP A 85 7.63 -21.05 0.75
N GLU A 86 8.33 -19.92 0.68
CA GLU A 86 7.76 -18.57 0.59
C GLU A 86 6.90 -18.38 -0.67
N ILE A 87 7.19 -19.13 -1.74
CA ILE A 87 6.46 -19.07 -3.01
C ILE A 87 5.01 -19.54 -2.81
N GLY A 88 4.80 -20.60 -2.03
CA GLY A 88 3.48 -21.15 -1.74
C GLY A 88 2.63 -20.14 -0.96
N ILE A 89 3.22 -19.56 0.08
CA ILE A 89 2.58 -18.53 0.91
C ILE A 89 2.26 -17.29 0.09
N PHE A 90 3.19 -16.82 -0.76
CA PHE A 90 2.97 -15.66 -1.61
C PHE A 90 1.84 -15.89 -2.62
N LYS A 91 1.78 -17.07 -3.25
CA LYS A 91 0.68 -17.44 -4.15
C LYS A 91 -0.67 -17.48 -3.42
N ALA A 92 -0.70 -18.06 -2.23
CA ALA A 92 -1.91 -18.11 -1.41
C ALA A 92 -2.37 -16.70 -1.02
N LEU A 93 -1.44 -15.83 -0.64
CA LEU A 93 -1.72 -14.42 -0.34
C LEU A 93 -2.27 -13.69 -1.57
N LEU A 94 -1.64 -13.86 -2.74
CA LEU A 94 -2.11 -13.25 -3.99
C LEU A 94 -3.53 -13.71 -4.35
N LEU A 95 -3.79 -15.01 -4.24
CA LEU A 95 -5.12 -15.58 -4.49
C LEU A 95 -6.14 -15.02 -3.50
N TYR A 96 -5.81 -14.99 -2.21
CA TYR A 96 -6.67 -14.44 -1.17
C TYR A 96 -6.97 -12.96 -1.44
N SER A 97 -5.96 -12.15 -1.75
CA SER A 97 -6.14 -10.75 -2.12
C SER A 97 -7.03 -10.59 -3.35
N ALA A 98 -6.86 -11.43 -4.38
CA ALA A 98 -7.70 -11.41 -5.58
C ALA A 98 -9.16 -11.77 -5.27
N VAL A 99 -9.40 -12.76 -4.41
CA VAL A 99 -10.74 -13.16 -3.97
C VAL A 99 -11.41 -12.03 -3.20
N ILE A 100 -10.72 -11.41 -2.23
CA ILE A 100 -11.27 -10.27 -1.47
C ILE A 100 -11.54 -9.09 -2.41
N PHE A 101 -10.61 -8.79 -3.33
CA PHE A 101 -10.79 -7.73 -4.31
C PHE A 101 -11.97 -7.97 -5.25
N ALA A 102 -12.27 -9.22 -5.61
CA ALA A 102 -13.45 -9.57 -6.40
C ALA A 102 -14.74 -9.58 -5.56
N LEU A 103 -14.64 -9.92 -4.27
CA LEU A 103 -15.78 -9.99 -3.37
C LEU A 103 -16.36 -8.60 -3.07
N VAL A 104 -15.52 -7.58 -2.94
CA VAL A 104 -15.96 -6.20 -2.72
C VAL A 104 -16.94 -5.73 -3.83
N PRO A 105 -16.58 -5.67 -5.12
CA PRO A 105 -17.51 -5.24 -6.17
C PRO A 105 -18.73 -6.17 -6.28
N TYR A 106 -18.58 -7.47 -6.04
CA TYR A 106 -19.71 -8.39 -5.99
C TYR A 106 -20.74 -8.01 -4.91
N LEU A 107 -20.28 -7.65 -3.70
CA LEU A 107 -21.14 -7.18 -2.62
C LEU A 107 -21.79 -5.83 -2.93
N PHE A 108 -21.08 -4.94 -3.62
CA PHE A 108 -21.64 -3.69 -4.11
C PHE A 108 -22.77 -3.93 -5.14
N ILE A 109 -22.55 -4.82 -6.11
CA ILE A 109 -23.55 -5.14 -7.16
C ILE A 109 -24.80 -5.79 -6.54
N THR A 110 -24.63 -6.63 -5.52
CA THR A 110 -25.74 -7.33 -4.85
C THR A 110 -26.46 -6.50 -3.79
N GLY A 111 -26.16 -5.20 -3.69
CA GLY A 111 -26.81 -4.27 -2.74
C GLY A 111 -26.40 -4.48 -1.28
N ARG A 112 -25.35 -5.26 -1.02
CA ARG A 112 -24.80 -5.54 0.31
C ARG A 112 -23.57 -4.71 0.64
N ALA A 113 -23.45 -3.51 0.04
CA ALA A 113 -22.33 -2.59 0.24
C ALA A 113 -22.09 -2.22 1.72
N GLY A 114 -23.14 -2.18 2.55
CA GLY A 114 -22.98 -1.97 4.00
C GLY A 114 -22.18 -3.07 4.71
N SER A 115 -22.12 -4.28 4.14
CA SER A 115 -21.37 -5.43 4.70
C SER A 115 -19.91 -5.48 4.25
N SER A 116 -19.51 -4.76 3.20
CA SER A 116 -18.13 -4.81 2.70
C SER A 116 -17.14 -4.11 3.63
N GLY A 117 -17.60 -3.27 4.56
CA GLY A 117 -16.76 -2.64 5.58
C GLY A 117 -16.35 -3.56 6.74
N PHE A 118 -16.93 -4.78 6.82
CA PHE A 118 -16.64 -5.78 7.87
C PHE A 118 -15.72 -6.91 7.39
N ILE A 119 -15.25 -6.86 6.14
CA ILE A 119 -14.35 -7.84 5.50
C ILE A 119 -12.97 -7.19 5.37
#